data_AF-A0A7X6VLS5-F1
#
_entry.id   AF-A0A7X6VLS5-F1
#
_cell.length_a   1.000
_cell.length_b   1.000
_cell.length_c   1.000
_cell.angle_alpha   90.00
_cell.angle_beta   90.00
_cell.angle_gamma   90.00
#
_symmetry.space_group_name_H-M   'P 1'
#
loop_
_entity.id
_entity.type
_entity.pdbx_description
1 polymer ?
#
loop_
_entity_poly.entity_id
_entity_poly.type
_entity_poly.pdbx_seq_one_letter_code
_entity_poly.pdbx_strand_id
1 'polypeptide(L)'
;MSWKGVKKRGFTLVELLIVIIIIGMLASAMMLLMGTAEDKAEATAIISDMRSMKSIMVIFKLDKGHWPDLADTTDAAEVKKMLGGAKTDEFTLVSSGDLYAYLTFDLGAHSSGVRNKLRLMAPSTGLLKVGTAIGTGVPYEDGYAVEMKVH
;
A
#
# COMPACT_ATOMS: atom_id res chain seq x y z
N MET A 1 -48.19 29.73 41.03
CA MET A 1 -47.51 29.37 39.77
C MET A 1 -47.33 27.86 39.75
N SER A 2 -48.17 27.12 39.03
CA SER A 2 -48.20 25.65 39.07
C SER A 2 -47.33 25.07 37.97
N TRP A 3 -46.24 24.40 38.34
CA TRP A 3 -45.36 23.71 37.41
C TRP A 3 -46.00 22.38 37.01
N LYS A 4 -46.46 22.28 35.76
CA LYS A 4 -46.93 21.01 35.18
C LYS A 4 -45.73 20.08 34.94
N GLY A 5 -45.65 18.97 35.70
CA GLY A 5 -44.64 17.94 35.51
C GLY A 5 -44.77 17.25 34.14
N VAL A 6 -43.69 17.25 33.36
CA VAL A 6 -43.62 16.59 32.05
C VAL A 6 -43.54 15.08 32.27
N LYS A 7 -44.49 14.30 31.74
CA LYS A 7 -44.44 12.82 31.81
C LYS A 7 -43.19 12.33 31.08
N LYS A 8 -42.25 11.71 31.81
CA LYS A 8 -41.12 11.00 31.20
C LYS A 8 -41.67 9.75 30.50
N ARG A 9 -41.62 9.73 29.16
CA ARG A 9 -41.85 8.52 28.37
C ARG A 9 -40.61 7.63 28.51
N GLY A 10 -40.80 6.39 28.96
CA GLY A 10 -39.74 5.38 29.02
C GLY A 10 -39.61 4.67 27.67
N PHE A 11 -38.39 4.28 27.32
CA PHE A 11 -38.11 3.41 26.18
C PHE A 11 -38.70 2.01 26.43
N THR A 12 -39.26 1.38 25.41
CA THR A 12 -39.73 0.00 25.50
C THR A 12 -38.56 -0.97 25.43
N LEU A 13 -38.68 -2.12 26.10
CA LEU A 13 -37.68 -3.20 26.00
C LEU A 13 -37.55 -3.72 24.57
N VAL A 14 -38.63 -3.67 23.79
CA VAL A 14 -38.68 -4.12 22.40
C VAL A 14 -37.88 -3.18 21.49
N GLU A 15 -37.93 -1.87 21.72
CA GLU A 15 -37.12 -0.90 20.98
C GLU A 15 -35.63 -1.14 21.20
N LEU A 16 -35.21 -1.52 22.41
CA LEU A 16 -33.80 -1.83 22.66
C LEU A 16 -33.40 -3.20 22.11
N LEU A 17 -34.31 -4.17 22.13
CA LEU A 17 -34.11 -5.52 21.59
C LEU A 17 -33.89 -5.52 20.07
N ILE A 18 -34.73 -4.80 19.31
CA ILE A 18 -34.56 -4.75 17.85
C ILE A 18 -33.26 -4.06 17.45
N VAL A 19 -32.82 -3.06 18.22
CA VAL A 19 -31.58 -2.31 17.95
C VAL A 19 -30.35 -3.21 18.11
N ILE A 20 -30.25 -3.98 19.19
CA ILE A 20 -29.10 -4.87 19.38
C ILE A 20 -29.06 -6.01 18.35
N ILE A 21 -30.24 -6.46 17.88
CA ILE A 21 -30.33 -7.46 16.79
C ILE A 21 -29.80 -6.86 15.49
N ILE A 22 -30.23 -5.65 15.12
CA ILE A 22 -29.79 -4.99 13.89
C ILE A 22 -28.28 -4.70 13.96
N ILE A 23 -27.77 -4.18 15.09
CA ILE A 23 -26.33 -3.93 15.27
C ILE A 23 -25.54 -5.24 15.18
N GLY A 24 -26.03 -6.34 15.76
CA GLY A 24 -25.41 -7.67 15.64
C GLY A 24 -25.33 -8.18 14.19
N MET A 25 -26.41 -8.02 13.42
CA MET A 25 -26.42 -8.37 12.00
C MET A 25 -25.45 -7.52 11.18
N LEU A 26 -25.44 -6.20 11.38
CA LEU A 26 -24.52 -5.31 10.68
C LEU A 26 -23.05 -5.59 11.05
N ALA A 27 -22.77 -5.80 12.34
CA ALA A 27 -21.42 -6.10 12.81
C ALA A 27 -20.86 -7.40 12.21
N SER A 28 -21.67 -8.46 12.15
CA SER A 28 -21.26 -9.73 11.52
C SER A 28 -21.00 -9.60 10.02
N ALA A 29 -21.84 -8.85 9.28
CA ALA A 29 -21.63 -8.59 7.86
C ALA A 29 -20.35 -7.77 7.59
N MET A 30 -20.04 -6.80 8.47
CA MET A 30 -18.82 -5.98 8.34
C MET A 30 -17.53 -6.79 8.45
N MET A 31 -17.49 -7.82 9.32
CA MET A 31 -16.30 -8.67 9.48
C MET A 31 -15.88 -9.36 8.18
N LEU A 32 -16.85 -9.80 7.36
CA LEU A 32 -16.58 -10.48 6.09
C LEU A 32 -15.98 -9.54 5.03
N LEU A 33 -16.26 -8.24 5.11
CA LEU A 33 -15.79 -7.25 4.14
C LEU A 33 -14.40 -6.73 4.50
N MET A 34 -14.06 -6.68 5.79
CA MET A 34 -12.85 -6.03 6.31
C MET A 34 -11.56 -6.62 5.72
N GLY A 35 -11.41 -7.94 5.66
CA GLY A 35 -10.18 -8.55 5.12
C GLY A 35 -9.88 -8.15 3.67
N THR A 36 -10.92 -8.06 2.81
CA THR A 36 -10.72 -7.67 1.41
C THR A 36 -10.46 -6.17 1.22
N ALA A 37 -10.92 -5.34 2.16
CA ALA A 37 -10.71 -3.90 2.16
C ALA A 37 -9.31 -3.55 2.67
N GLU A 38 -8.85 -4.22 3.72
CA GLU A 38 -7.49 -4.11 4.25
C GLU A 38 -6.45 -4.49 3.18
N ASP A 39 -6.60 -5.66 2.54
CA ASP A 39 -5.70 -6.10 1.47
C ASP A 39 -5.60 -5.08 0.30
N LYS A 40 -6.73 -4.43 -0.03
CA LYS A 40 -6.78 -3.42 -1.10
C LYS A 40 -6.08 -2.12 -0.67
N ALA A 41 -6.30 -1.69 0.57
CA ALA A 41 -5.66 -0.50 1.11
C ALA A 41 -4.15 -0.67 1.16
N GLU A 42 -3.68 -1.83 1.63
CA GLU A 42 -2.26 -2.19 1.68
C GLU A 42 -1.64 -2.27 0.29
N ALA A 43 -2.30 -2.95 -0.67
CA ALA A 43 -1.83 -2.96 -2.07
C ALA A 43 -1.71 -1.55 -2.66
N THR A 44 -2.65 -0.65 -2.35
CA THR A 44 -2.63 0.74 -2.81
C THR A 44 -1.48 1.52 -2.17
N ALA A 45 -1.21 1.29 -0.88
CA ALA A 45 -0.07 1.89 -0.18
C ALA A 45 1.25 1.47 -0.82
N ILE A 46 1.46 0.17 -1.07
CA ILE A 46 2.66 -0.35 -1.75
C ILE A 46 2.87 0.33 -3.10
N ILE A 47 1.82 0.44 -3.92
CA ILE A 47 1.90 1.12 -5.22
C ILE A 47 2.30 2.60 -5.06
N SER A 48 1.73 3.28 -4.06
CA SER A 48 2.05 4.68 -3.76
C SER A 48 3.50 4.84 -3.32
N ASP A 49 3.99 3.95 -2.47
CA ASP A 49 5.35 3.97 -1.96
C ASP A 49 6.36 3.68 -3.07
N MET A 50 6.10 2.69 -3.94
CA MET A 50 6.94 2.42 -5.12
C MET A 50 7.02 3.62 -6.07
N ARG A 51 5.93 4.35 -6.29
CA ARG A 51 5.92 5.56 -7.13
C ARG A 51 6.68 6.72 -6.50
N SER A 52 6.53 6.88 -5.18
CA SER A 52 7.24 7.91 -4.42
C SER A 52 8.74 7.63 -4.45
N MET A 53 9.11 6.37 -4.24
CA MET A 53 10.48 5.90 -4.29
C MET A 53 11.11 6.10 -5.69
N LYS A 54 10.38 5.72 -6.74
CA LYS A 54 10.79 5.99 -8.14
C LYS A 54 11.10 7.47 -8.35
N SER A 55 10.25 8.35 -7.86
CA SER A 55 10.41 9.80 -8.01
C SER A 55 11.66 10.30 -7.30
N ILE A 56 11.90 9.84 -6.07
CA ILE A 56 13.08 10.20 -5.29
C ILE A 56 14.36 9.72 -5.97
N MET A 57 14.37 8.54 -6.57
CA MET A 57 15.55 8.00 -7.25
C MET A 57 15.94 8.82 -8.47
N VAL A 58 14.96 9.31 -9.20
CA VAL A 58 15.19 10.25 -10.30
C VAL A 58 15.76 11.56 -9.77
N ILE A 59 15.20 12.13 -8.70
CA ILE A 59 15.69 13.37 -8.09
C ILE A 59 17.12 13.18 -7.57
N PHE A 60 17.40 12.09 -6.87
CA PHE A 60 18.74 11.76 -6.37
C PHE A 60 19.76 11.70 -7.50
N LYS A 61 19.43 11.04 -8.61
CA LYS A 61 20.30 11.02 -9.79
C LYS A 61 20.54 12.40 -10.38
N LEU A 62 19.52 13.25 -10.42
CA LEU A 62 19.66 14.63 -10.90
C LEU A 62 20.60 15.45 -10.00
N ASP A 63 20.55 15.24 -8.69
CA ASP A 63 21.36 15.98 -7.72
C ASP A 63 22.80 15.47 -7.61
N LYS A 64 23.00 14.15 -7.68
CA LYS A 64 24.30 13.49 -7.41
C LYS A 64 25.01 13.00 -8.66
N GLY A 65 24.32 12.90 -9.79
CA GLY A 65 24.88 12.41 -11.07
C GLY A 65 24.96 10.89 -11.20
N HIS A 66 24.51 10.12 -10.20
CA HIS A 66 24.46 8.66 -10.21
C HIS A 66 23.19 8.15 -9.53
N TRP A 67 22.77 6.91 -9.85
CA TRP A 67 21.70 6.24 -9.12
C TRP A 67 22.14 5.93 -7.68
N PRO A 68 21.23 6.00 -6.69
CA PRO A 68 21.60 5.67 -5.32
C PRO A 68 21.89 4.18 -5.19
N ASP A 69 22.97 3.84 -4.49
CA ASP A 69 23.23 2.48 -4.06
C ASP A 69 22.58 2.24 -2.68
N LEU A 70 21.48 1.49 -2.64
CA LEU A 70 20.79 1.19 -1.37
C LEU A 70 21.58 0.24 -0.46
N ALA A 71 22.65 -0.40 -0.96
CA ALA A 71 23.60 -1.12 -0.13
C ALA A 71 24.63 -0.18 0.53
N ASP A 72 24.85 1.03 -0.01
CA ASP A 72 25.66 2.06 0.63
C ASP A 72 24.85 2.78 1.71
N THR A 73 25.38 2.78 2.92
CA THR A 73 24.75 3.42 4.09
C THR A 73 24.55 4.94 3.94
N THR A 74 25.33 5.61 3.10
CA THR A 74 25.26 7.07 2.87
C THR A 74 24.08 7.42 1.97
N ASP A 75 24.02 6.78 0.80
CA ASP A 75 22.95 6.98 -0.18
C ASP A 75 21.60 6.53 0.38
N ALA A 76 21.58 5.39 1.07
CA ALA A 76 20.37 4.91 1.74
C ALA A 76 19.86 5.90 2.80
N ALA A 77 20.75 6.54 3.57
CA ALA A 77 20.35 7.54 4.57
C ALA A 77 19.77 8.81 3.92
N GLU A 78 20.34 9.26 2.79
CA GLU A 78 19.82 10.40 2.04
C GLU A 78 18.46 10.10 1.41
N VAL A 79 18.30 8.93 0.76
CA VAL A 79 17.02 8.48 0.20
C VAL A 79 15.96 8.39 1.30
N LYS A 80 16.30 7.82 2.47
CA LYS A 80 15.39 7.74 3.62
C LYS A 80 14.97 9.12 4.14
N LYS A 81 15.88 10.10 4.14
CA LYS A 81 15.57 11.49 4.49
C LYS A 81 14.61 12.12 3.48
N MET A 82 14.81 11.90 2.19
CA MET A 82 13.93 12.40 1.13
C MET A 82 12.53 11.76 1.20
N LEU A 83 12.46 10.50 1.63
CA LEU A 83 11.21 9.75 1.81
C LEU A 83 10.47 10.10 3.12
N GLY A 84 11.00 11.00 3.95
CA GLY A 84 10.37 11.40 5.22
C GLY A 84 10.38 10.30 6.29
N GLY A 85 11.31 9.34 6.21
CA GLY A 85 11.46 8.28 7.21
C GLY A 85 10.66 7.01 6.96
N ALA A 86 10.02 6.84 5.80
CA ALA A 86 9.40 5.57 5.42
C ALA A 86 10.43 4.44 5.28
N LYS A 87 9.93 3.21 5.38
CA LYS A 87 10.75 1.99 5.36
C LYS A 87 11.39 1.83 3.97
N THR A 88 12.72 1.78 3.94
CA THR A 88 13.51 1.50 2.73
C THR A 88 13.85 0.02 2.60
N ASP A 89 13.70 -0.75 3.68
CA ASP A 89 14.20 -2.12 3.82
C ASP A 89 13.51 -3.12 2.87
N GLU A 90 12.31 -2.78 2.41
CA GLU A 90 11.51 -3.59 1.48
C GLU A 90 11.84 -3.27 0.01
N PHE A 91 12.64 -2.23 -0.25
CA PHE A 91 13.00 -1.78 -1.59
C PHE A 91 14.45 -2.15 -1.91
N THR A 92 14.68 -2.71 -3.10
CA THR A 92 16.03 -2.81 -3.66
C THR A 92 16.08 -2.08 -4.98
N LEU A 93 17.20 -1.40 -5.21
CA LEU A 93 17.50 -0.74 -6.45
C LEU A 93 18.44 -1.58 -7.28
N VAL A 94 18.08 -1.78 -8.54
CA VAL A 94 18.99 -2.37 -9.51
C VAL A 94 19.17 -1.38 -10.64
N SER A 95 20.42 -0.97 -10.84
CA SER A 95 20.79 -0.05 -11.91
C SER A 95 22.09 -0.46 -12.56
N SER A 96 22.29 -0.06 -13.81
CA SER A 96 23.54 -0.24 -14.52
C SER A 96 23.90 1.05 -15.24
N GLY A 97 24.65 1.92 -14.55
CA GLY A 97 25.02 3.25 -15.04
C GLY A 97 23.80 4.01 -15.58
N ASP A 98 23.87 4.43 -16.84
CA ASP A 98 22.76 5.10 -17.52
C ASP A 98 21.86 4.17 -18.35
N LEU A 99 22.15 2.88 -18.42
CA LEU A 99 21.47 1.97 -19.34
C LEU A 99 20.06 1.59 -18.87
N TYR A 100 19.90 1.29 -17.58
CA TYR A 100 18.62 0.97 -16.97
C TYR A 100 18.64 1.22 -15.47
N ALA A 101 17.47 1.51 -14.91
CA ALA A 101 17.24 1.47 -13.47
C ALA A 101 15.82 0.97 -13.18
N TYR A 102 15.69 0.06 -12.22
CA TYR A 102 14.41 -0.42 -11.74
C TYR A 102 14.43 -0.67 -10.23
N LEU A 103 13.24 -0.55 -9.67
CA LEU A 103 12.93 -0.81 -8.28
C LEU A 103 12.36 -2.20 -8.13
N THR A 104 12.82 -2.98 -7.15
CA THR A 104 12.13 -4.18 -6.68
C THR A 104 11.51 -3.90 -5.32
N PHE A 105 10.35 -4.49 -5.05
CA PHE A 105 9.71 -4.48 -3.74
C PHE A 105 9.40 -5.91 -3.31
N ASP A 106 9.79 -6.29 -2.09
CA ASP A 106 9.55 -7.62 -1.52
C ASP A 106 8.11 -7.76 -1.00
N LEU A 107 7.39 -8.75 -1.52
CA LEU A 107 6.04 -9.12 -1.13
C LEU A 107 5.99 -10.34 -0.20
N GLY A 108 7.14 -10.83 0.27
CA GLY A 108 7.30 -12.01 1.13
C GLY A 108 6.53 -11.93 2.44
N ALA A 109 6.48 -10.75 3.06
CA ALA A 109 5.74 -10.50 4.30
C ALA A 109 4.23 -10.27 4.09
N HIS A 110 3.79 -10.10 2.84
CA HIS A 110 2.42 -9.67 2.52
C HIS A 110 1.48 -10.85 2.25
N SER A 111 0.20 -10.66 2.60
CA SER A 111 -0.85 -11.66 2.43
C SER A 111 -1.00 -12.08 0.96
N SER A 112 -1.52 -13.29 0.71
CA SER A 112 -1.90 -13.69 -0.65
C SER A 112 -3.04 -12.82 -1.21
N GLY A 113 -3.86 -12.23 -0.34
CA GLY A 113 -4.89 -11.26 -0.70
C GLY A 113 -4.31 -9.99 -1.31
N VAL A 114 -3.34 -9.38 -0.64
CA VAL A 114 -2.59 -8.21 -1.13
C VAL A 114 -1.97 -8.49 -2.50
N ARG A 115 -1.27 -9.63 -2.63
CA ARG A 115 -0.65 -10.04 -3.89
C ARG A 115 -1.66 -10.20 -5.03
N ASN A 116 -2.84 -10.78 -4.75
CA ASN A 116 -3.93 -10.86 -5.72
C ASN A 116 -4.45 -9.48 -6.11
N LYS A 117 -4.55 -8.53 -5.17
CA LYS A 117 -4.97 -7.15 -5.46
C LYS A 117 -3.92 -6.42 -6.31
N LEU A 118 -2.64 -6.56 -6.01
CA LEU A 118 -1.55 -5.99 -6.80
C LEU A 118 -1.56 -6.51 -8.24
N ARG A 119 -1.76 -7.81 -8.43
CA ARG A 119 -1.93 -8.42 -9.77
C ARG A 119 -3.06 -7.77 -10.56
N LEU A 120 -4.21 -7.55 -9.94
CA LEU A 120 -5.35 -6.91 -10.61
C LEU A 120 -5.07 -5.44 -10.97
N MET A 121 -4.23 -4.75 -10.19
CA MET A 121 -3.87 -3.36 -10.44
C MET A 121 -2.68 -3.19 -11.39
N ALA A 122 -1.83 -4.21 -11.52
CA ALA A 122 -0.55 -4.17 -12.23
C ALA A 122 -0.60 -3.59 -13.65
N PRO A 123 -1.59 -3.93 -14.52
CA PRO A 123 -1.66 -3.38 -15.88
C PRO A 123 -1.81 -1.85 -15.92
N SER A 124 -2.36 -1.25 -14.86
CA SER A 124 -2.61 0.20 -14.77
C SER A 124 -1.58 0.95 -13.93
N THR A 125 -0.71 0.25 -13.20
CA THR A 125 0.20 0.85 -12.22
C THR A 125 1.66 0.85 -12.66
N GLY A 126 2.00 0.09 -13.70
CA GLY A 126 3.39 -0.10 -14.14
C GLY A 126 4.18 -1.07 -13.25
N LEU A 127 3.46 -1.89 -12.46
CA LEU A 127 4.07 -3.00 -11.73
C LEU A 127 4.36 -4.14 -12.69
N LEU A 128 5.60 -4.60 -12.67
CA LEU A 128 6.13 -5.61 -13.57
C LEU A 128 6.48 -6.88 -12.80
N LYS A 129 6.45 -7.99 -13.51
CA LYS A 129 7.01 -9.26 -13.05
C LYS A 129 8.53 -9.12 -12.93
N VAL A 130 9.09 -9.70 -11.89
CA VAL A 130 10.54 -9.70 -11.64
C VAL A 130 11.31 -10.24 -12.84
N GLY A 131 12.40 -9.56 -13.20
CA GLY A 131 13.24 -9.88 -14.35
C GLY A 131 12.69 -9.38 -15.69
N THR A 132 11.58 -8.64 -15.71
CA THR A 132 10.98 -8.13 -16.96
C THR A 132 11.07 -6.62 -17.10
N ALA A 133 11.60 -5.91 -16.10
CA ALA A 133 11.84 -4.47 -16.16
C ALA A 133 12.81 -4.06 -17.29
N ILE A 134 13.76 -4.93 -17.65
CA ILE A 134 14.67 -4.75 -18.78
C ILE A 134 14.05 -5.43 -20.01
N GLY A 135 13.23 -4.69 -20.78
CA GLY A 135 12.62 -5.20 -22.02
C GLY A 135 11.18 -4.75 -22.21
N THR A 136 10.32 -5.67 -22.64
CA THR A 136 8.90 -5.40 -22.97
C THR A 136 8.03 -5.12 -21.74
N GLY A 137 8.49 -5.45 -20.52
CA GLY A 137 7.74 -5.26 -19.29
C GLY A 137 6.48 -6.10 -19.24
N VAL A 138 6.52 -7.24 -18.54
CA VAL A 138 5.32 -8.05 -18.32
C VAL A 138 4.65 -7.56 -17.04
N PRO A 139 3.35 -7.21 -17.04
CA PRO A 139 2.64 -6.85 -15.82
C PRO A 139 2.78 -7.92 -14.75
N TYR A 140 2.79 -7.52 -13.47
CA TYR A 140 2.86 -8.48 -12.37
C TYR A 140 1.68 -9.47 -12.39
N GLU A 141 2.00 -10.76 -12.46
CA GLU A 141 1.04 -11.86 -12.49
C GLU A 141 1.10 -12.71 -11.22
N ASP A 142 2.29 -12.95 -10.71
CA ASP A 142 2.53 -13.82 -9.56
C ASP A 142 3.94 -13.62 -8.99
N GLY A 143 4.12 -14.03 -7.74
CA GLY A 143 5.42 -14.03 -7.08
C GLY A 143 5.40 -13.48 -5.66
N TYR A 144 6.59 -13.28 -5.13
CA TYR A 144 6.85 -12.63 -3.83
C TYR A 144 7.64 -11.34 -4.01
N ALA A 145 7.70 -10.79 -5.23
CA ALA A 145 8.29 -9.49 -5.47
C ALA A 145 7.70 -8.87 -6.74
N VAL A 146 7.76 -7.55 -6.82
CA VAL A 146 7.32 -6.76 -7.97
C VAL A 146 8.42 -5.80 -8.39
N GLU A 147 8.47 -5.49 -9.68
CA GLU A 147 9.39 -4.50 -10.24
C GLU A 147 8.66 -3.25 -10.71
N MET A 148 9.32 -2.10 -10.67
CA MET A 148 8.88 -0.88 -11.34
C MET A 148 10.05 -0.24 -12.04
N LYS A 149 9.91 -0.02 -13.35
CA LYS A 149 10.93 0.64 -14.16
C LYS A 149 11.06 2.11 -13.75
N VAL A 150 12.28 2.54 -13.48
CA VAL A 150 12.64 3.93 -13.15
C VAL A 150 13.15 4.66 -14.40
N HIS A 151 14.07 4.04 -15.15
CA HIS A 151 14.68 4.56 -16.38
C HIS A 151 14.85 3.46 -17.42
#